data_AF-A0A529LW39-F1
#
_entry.id   AF-A0A529LW39-F1
#
_cell.length_a   1.000
_cell.length_b   1.000
_cell.length_c   1.000
_cell.angle_alpha   90.00
_cell.angle_beta   90.00
_cell.angle_gamma   90.00
#
_symmetry.space_group_name_H-M   'P 1'
#
loop_
_entity.id
_entity.type
_entity.pdbx_description
1 polymer ?
#
loop_
_entity_poly.entity_id
_entity_poly.type
_entity_poly.pdbx_seq_one_letter_code
_entity_poly.pdbx_strand_id
1 'polypeptide(L)'
;MKTGGQLIVDALEANGTDRIYCVPGESYLAVLDALHDSAIRTIVCRQEGGAAMMADCHGRLTGKPGICFVTRGPGATNASAGIHIAMQDSIPVILFIGQVASHAKEREAFQEVDYKRFFGDIAKWVVEIDDASRIPEFVTRAFAVAT
;
A
#
# COMPACT_ATOMS: atom_id res chain seq x y z
N MET A 1 -7.50 -12.49 18.85
CA MET A 1 -7.03 -12.73 17.47
C MET A 1 -6.62 -11.38 16.91
N LYS A 2 -5.47 -11.26 16.22
CA LYS A 2 -5.03 -9.98 15.65
C LYS A 2 -5.95 -9.59 14.48
N THR A 3 -6.17 -8.29 14.28
CA THR A 3 -6.88 -7.77 13.10
C THR A 3 -5.99 -7.86 11.86
N GLY A 4 -6.57 -7.82 10.66
CA GLY A 4 -5.78 -7.75 9.43
C GLY A 4 -4.85 -6.52 9.38
N GLY A 5 -5.29 -5.39 9.93
CA GLY A 5 -4.47 -4.19 10.05
C GLY A 5 -3.24 -4.40 10.93
N GLN A 6 -3.41 -5.05 12.08
CA GLN A 6 -2.29 -5.42 12.97
C GLN A 6 -1.32 -6.38 12.27
N LEU A 7 -1.83 -7.38 11.53
CA LEU A 7 -0.98 -8.31 10.77
C LEU A 7 -0.16 -7.60 9.68
N ILE A 8 -0.72 -6.58 9.01
CA ILE A 8 0.02 -5.77 8.04
C ILE A 8 1.15 -5.01 8.74
N VAL A 9 0.85 -4.31 9.84
CA VAL A 9 1.83 -3.52 10.58
C VAL A 9 2.94 -4.40 11.16
N ASP A 10 2.60 -5.52 11.80
CA ASP A 10 3.58 -6.50 12.29
C ASP A 10 4.52 -6.97 11.16
N ALA A 11 3.97 -7.24 9.98
CA ALA A 11 4.74 -7.70 8.83
C ALA A 11 5.65 -6.58 8.26
N LEU A 12 5.19 -5.33 8.27
CA LEU A 12 6.03 -4.18 7.90
C LEU A 12 7.21 -4.01 8.86
N GLU A 13 6.96 -4.09 10.17
CA GLU A 13 7.99 -4.03 11.21
C GLU A 13 8.99 -5.18 11.06
N ALA A 14 8.51 -6.40 10.84
CA ALA A 14 9.36 -7.58 10.62
C ALA A 14 10.25 -7.46 9.37
N ASN A 15 9.81 -6.73 8.34
CA ASN A 15 10.60 -6.42 7.14
C ASN A 15 11.48 -5.16 7.32
N GLY A 16 11.54 -4.58 8.52
CA GLY A 16 12.43 -3.44 8.84
C GLY A 16 11.95 -2.10 8.29
N THR A 17 10.64 -1.96 8.06
CA THR A 17 10.03 -0.66 7.72
C THR A 17 10.12 0.28 8.92
N ASP A 18 10.65 1.48 8.73
CA ASP A 18 10.73 2.51 9.78
C ASP A 18 9.81 3.71 9.52
N ARG A 19 9.32 3.86 8.28
CA ARG A 19 8.52 5.01 7.85
C ARG A 19 7.60 4.63 6.70
N ILE A 20 6.40 5.20 6.73
CA ILE A 20 5.44 5.10 5.64
C ILE A 20 4.91 6.50 5.25
N TYR A 21 4.31 6.59 4.08
CA TYR A 21 3.65 7.79 3.57
C TYR A 21 2.20 7.47 3.24
N CYS A 22 1.26 8.33 3.62
CA CYS A 22 -0.15 8.06 3.35
C CYS A 22 -1.01 9.30 3.17
N VAL A 23 -2.16 9.10 2.53
CA VAL A 23 -3.33 9.98 2.71
C VAL A 23 -4.41 9.13 3.38
N PRO A 24 -4.73 9.37 4.67
CA PRO A 24 -5.69 8.58 5.43
C PRO A 24 -7.03 8.44 4.72
N GLY A 25 -7.62 7.25 4.79
CA GLY A 25 -8.93 6.98 4.20
C GLY A 25 -9.67 5.84 4.89
N GLU A 26 -10.99 5.84 4.72
CA GLU A 26 -11.88 4.91 5.42
C GLU A 26 -11.66 3.44 5.04
N SER A 27 -11.12 3.16 3.84
CA SER A 27 -10.99 1.80 3.32
C SER A 27 -9.87 0.97 3.96
N TYR A 28 -9.07 1.57 4.85
CA TYR A 28 -7.98 0.88 5.54
C TYR A 28 -7.79 1.37 6.99
N LEU A 29 -8.88 1.80 7.65
CA LEU A 29 -8.87 2.29 9.04
C LEU A 29 -8.17 1.35 10.02
N ALA A 30 -8.34 0.03 9.87
CA ALA A 30 -7.69 -0.95 10.75
C ALA A 30 -6.15 -0.89 10.70
N VAL A 31 -5.57 -0.49 9.56
CA VAL A 31 -4.11 -0.29 9.45
C VAL A 31 -3.71 1.03 10.10
N LEU A 32 -4.49 2.11 9.89
CA LEU A 32 -4.24 3.40 10.54
C LEU A 32 -4.29 3.29 12.06
N ASP A 33 -5.25 2.54 12.59
CA ASP A 33 -5.39 2.23 14.01
C ASP A 33 -4.17 1.43 14.52
N ALA A 34 -3.76 0.38 13.80
CA ALA A 34 -2.56 -0.39 14.17
C ALA A 34 -1.25 0.42 14.09
N LEU A 35 -1.14 1.36 13.14
CA LEU A 35 0.03 2.24 13.00
C LEU A 35 0.14 3.25 14.14
N HIS A 36 -0.96 3.60 14.80
CA HIS A 36 -0.93 4.53 15.94
C HIS A 36 -0.06 4.01 17.09
N ASP A 37 -0.09 2.70 17.32
CA ASP A 37 0.64 2.04 18.40
C ASP A 37 2.01 1.47 17.95
N SER A 38 2.37 1.66 16.68
CA SER A 38 3.62 1.18 16.08
C SER A 38 4.77 2.18 16.23
N ALA A 39 6.01 1.67 16.23
CA ALA A 39 7.19 2.52 16.11
C ALA A 39 7.40 3.08 14.68
N ILE A 40 6.68 2.56 13.69
CA ILE A 40 6.72 3.03 12.30
C ILE A 40 6.25 4.49 12.24
N ARG A 41 7.11 5.36 11.72
CA ARG A 41 6.78 6.77 11.54
C ARG A 41 5.79 6.95 10.39
N THR A 42 4.55 7.28 10.73
CA THR A 42 3.50 7.58 9.74
C THR A 42 3.56 9.05 9.28
N ILE A 43 3.82 9.27 7.99
CA ILE A 43 3.82 10.62 7.39
C ILE A 43 2.51 10.85 6.63
N VAL A 44 1.67 11.74 7.17
CA VAL A 44 0.40 12.14 6.55
C VAL A 44 0.65 13.22 5.50
N CYS A 45 0.33 12.89 4.25
CA CYS A 45 0.42 13.77 3.09
C CYS A 45 -0.94 14.45 2.81
N ARG A 46 -0.94 15.44 1.91
CA ARG A 46 -2.17 16.14 1.48
C ARG A 46 -2.78 15.58 0.20
N GLN A 47 -1.99 14.85 -0.58
CA GLN A 47 -2.41 14.28 -1.87
C GLN A 47 -1.58 13.00 -2.15
N GLU A 48 -2.21 12.00 -2.76
CA GLU A 48 -1.71 10.63 -2.87
C GLU A 48 -0.55 10.47 -3.87
N GLY A 49 -0.56 11.23 -4.96
CA GLY A 49 0.57 11.32 -5.89
C GLY A 49 1.82 11.84 -5.19
N GLY A 50 1.67 12.86 -4.34
CA GLY A 50 2.76 13.34 -3.47
C GLY A 50 3.25 12.26 -2.50
N ALA A 51 2.34 11.50 -1.87
CA ALA A 51 2.71 10.38 -0.99
C ALA A 51 3.49 9.29 -1.74
N ALA A 52 3.04 8.93 -2.94
CA ALA A 52 3.71 7.94 -3.79
C ALA A 52 5.10 8.42 -4.25
N MET A 53 5.26 9.70 -4.61
CA MET A 53 6.57 10.29 -4.93
C MET A 53 7.51 10.35 -3.73
N MET A 54 6.99 10.56 -2.51
CA MET A 54 7.81 10.46 -1.30
C MET A 54 8.28 9.02 -1.04
N ALA A 55 7.45 8.03 -1.33
CA ALA A 55 7.84 6.62 -1.27
C ALA A 55 8.91 6.28 -2.34
N ASP A 56 8.76 6.74 -3.59
CA ASP A 56 9.82 6.65 -4.62
C ASP A 56 11.14 7.23 -4.11
N CYS A 57 11.12 8.46 -3.61
CA CYS A 57 12.33 9.12 -3.10
C CYS A 57 12.95 8.34 -1.92
N HIS A 58 12.12 7.75 -1.04
CA HIS A 58 12.61 6.86 0.02
C HIS A 58 13.35 5.66 -0.57
N GLY A 59 12.75 4.97 -1.54
CA GLY A 59 13.37 3.84 -2.24
C GLY A 59 14.72 4.20 -2.83
N ARG A 60 14.77 5.34 -3.53
CA ARG A 60 15.97 5.85 -4.18
C ARG A 60 17.11 6.17 -3.22
N LEU A 61 16.80 6.78 -2.08
CA LEU A 61 17.83 7.26 -1.13
C LEU A 61 18.32 6.18 -0.17
N THR A 62 17.51 5.16 0.10
CA THR A 62 17.80 4.16 1.15
C THR A 62 18.14 2.79 0.59
N GLY A 63 17.74 2.49 -0.65
CA GLY A 63 17.77 1.14 -1.21
C GLY A 63 16.76 0.17 -0.58
N LYS A 64 15.89 0.65 0.32
CA LYS A 64 14.80 -0.13 0.93
C LYS A 64 13.47 0.25 0.29
N PRO A 65 12.49 -0.67 0.15
CA PRO A 65 11.19 -0.33 -0.41
C PRO A 65 10.51 0.87 0.27
N GLY A 66 10.16 1.88 -0.51
CA GLY A 66 9.30 2.95 -0.04
C GLY A 66 7.86 2.45 0.13
N ILE A 67 7.25 2.72 1.29
CA ILE A 67 5.90 2.22 1.61
C ILE A 67 4.87 3.34 1.51
N CYS A 68 3.86 3.16 0.66
CA CYS A 68 2.77 4.11 0.46
C CYS A 68 1.41 3.46 0.78
N PHE A 69 0.54 4.18 1.50
CA PHE A 69 -0.84 3.77 1.79
C PHE A 69 -1.84 4.77 1.24
N VAL A 70 -2.83 4.28 0.50
CA VAL A 70 -3.90 5.09 -0.08
C VAL A 70 -5.25 4.40 0.01
N THR A 71 -6.31 5.20 -0.06
CA THR A 71 -7.68 4.69 -0.11
C THR A 71 -8.02 4.09 -1.47
N ARG A 72 -9.18 3.43 -1.55
CA ARG A 72 -9.75 2.91 -2.79
C ARG A 72 -10.07 4.02 -3.80
N GLY A 73 -10.36 3.62 -5.04
CA GLY A 73 -10.79 4.47 -6.14
C GLY A 73 -9.89 5.68 -6.30
N PRO A 74 -10.37 6.91 -5.99
CA PRO A 74 -9.62 8.13 -6.20
C PRO A 74 -8.23 8.13 -5.52
N GLY A 75 -8.09 7.53 -4.34
CA GLY A 75 -6.79 7.51 -3.65
C GLY A 75 -5.73 6.72 -4.43
N ALA A 76 -6.08 5.51 -4.83
CA ALA A 76 -5.26 4.66 -5.67
C ALA A 76 -4.96 5.31 -7.03
N THR A 77 -5.98 5.84 -7.71
CA THR A 77 -5.77 6.45 -9.03
C THR A 77 -4.90 7.70 -8.95
N ASN A 78 -5.00 8.50 -7.89
CA ASN A 78 -4.14 9.67 -7.65
C ASN A 78 -2.67 9.30 -7.40
N ALA A 79 -2.40 8.13 -6.79
CA ALA A 79 -1.05 7.63 -6.54
C ALA A 79 -0.35 7.08 -7.79
N SER A 80 -1.10 6.77 -8.85
CA SER A 80 -0.61 6.07 -10.05
C SER A 80 0.62 6.70 -10.70
N ALA A 81 0.68 8.03 -10.76
CA ALA A 81 1.82 8.74 -11.33
C ALA A 81 3.14 8.41 -10.61
N GLY A 82 3.12 8.29 -9.28
CA GLY A 82 4.31 7.92 -8.50
C GLY A 82 4.73 6.48 -8.71
N ILE A 83 3.77 5.56 -8.88
CA ILE A 83 4.05 4.15 -9.17
C ILE A 83 4.64 3.98 -10.56
N HIS A 84 4.11 4.68 -11.55
CA HIS A 84 4.65 4.68 -12.90
C HIS A 84 6.10 5.21 -12.94
N ILE A 85 6.39 6.31 -12.22
CA ILE A 85 7.76 6.84 -12.10
C ILE A 85 8.68 5.79 -11.46
N ALA A 86 8.28 5.22 -10.33
CA ALA A 86 9.10 4.22 -9.63
C ALA A 86 9.39 2.99 -10.52
N MET A 87 8.41 2.54 -11.31
CA MET A 87 8.57 1.44 -12.25
C MET A 87 9.57 1.78 -13.37
N GLN A 88 9.47 2.97 -13.98
CA GLN A 88 10.41 3.40 -15.03
C GLN A 88 11.84 3.55 -14.51
N ASP A 89 12.00 4.04 -13.28
CA ASP A 89 13.30 4.28 -12.66
C ASP A 89 13.84 3.06 -11.90
N SER A 90 13.13 1.92 -11.91
CA SER A 90 13.48 0.71 -11.17
C SER A 90 13.69 0.94 -9.67
N ILE A 91 12.85 1.78 -9.07
CA ILE A 91 12.90 2.13 -7.65
C ILE A 91 11.99 1.19 -6.85
N PRO A 92 12.47 0.62 -5.72
CA PRO A 92 11.65 -0.28 -4.92
C PRO A 92 10.57 0.52 -4.17
N VAL A 93 9.30 0.24 -4.50
CA VAL A 93 8.12 0.85 -3.86
C VAL A 93 7.03 -0.22 -3.68
N ILE A 94 6.33 -0.17 -2.54
CA ILE A 94 5.14 -0.99 -2.27
C ILE A 94 3.96 -0.04 -2.00
N LEU A 95 2.91 -0.18 -2.81
CA LEU A 95 1.65 0.54 -2.64
C LEU A 95 0.60 -0.38 -2.00
N PHE A 96 0.14 -0.01 -0.82
CA PHE A 96 -1.03 -0.59 -0.18
C PHE A 96 -2.27 0.23 -0.52
N ILE A 97 -3.32 -0.46 -0.95
CA ILE A 97 -4.59 0.14 -1.35
C ILE A 97 -5.68 -0.46 -0.47
N GLY A 98 -6.37 0.35 0.32
CA GLY A 98 -7.59 -0.12 0.99
C GLY A 98 -8.70 -0.38 -0.04
N GLN A 99 -9.53 -1.40 0.17
CA GLN A 99 -10.51 -1.86 -0.83
C GLN A 99 -11.96 -1.80 -0.31
N VAL A 100 -12.94 -2.01 -1.19
CA VAL A 100 -14.33 -2.30 -0.80
C VAL A 100 -14.45 -3.61 -0.04
N ALA A 101 -15.51 -3.76 0.77
CA ALA A 101 -15.76 -5.02 1.47
C ALA A 101 -15.99 -6.17 0.47
N SER A 102 -15.47 -7.36 0.76
CA SER A 102 -15.51 -8.50 -0.19
C SER A 102 -16.93 -8.87 -0.65
N HIS A 103 -17.94 -8.71 0.21
CA HIS A 103 -19.34 -9.00 -0.11
C HIS A 103 -20.03 -7.92 -0.99
N ALA A 104 -19.37 -6.79 -1.19
CA ALA A 104 -19.86 -5.66 -2.00
C ALA A 104 -19.20 -5.61 -3.38
N LYS A 105 -18.19 -6.44 -3.65
CA LYS A 105 -17.52 -6.49 -4.95
C LYS A 105 -18.46 -6.93 -6.06
N GLU A 106 -18.21 -6.42 -7.27
CA GLU A 106 -18.98 -6.70 -8.50
C GLU A 106 -20.45 -6.25 -8.41
N ARG A 107 -20.73 -5.33 -7.48
CA ARG A 107 -22.07 -4.77 -7.25
C ARG A 107 -22.09 -3.25 -7.45
N GLU A 108 -21.14 -2.74 -8.22
CA GLU A 108 -20.94 -1.31 -8.46
C GLU A 108 -20.77 -0.55 -7.13
N ALA A 109 -19.95 -1.12 -6.23
CA ALA A 109 -19.71 -0.49 -4.95
C ALA A 109 -19.06 0.88 -5.14
N PHE A 110 -19.40 1.82 -4.27
CA PHE A 110 -18.83 3.16 -4.31
C PHE A 110 -17.29 3.09 -4.26
N GLN A 111 -16.64 3.68 -5.27
CA GLN A 111 -15.17 3.70 -5.45
C GLN A 111 -14.51 2.34 -5.74
N GLU A 112 -15.27 1.35 -6.22
CA GLU A 112 -14.73 0.07 -6.70
C GLU A 112 -13.88 0.25 -7.97
N VAL A 113 -12.69 -0.36 -7.98
CA VAL A 113 -11.77 -0.39 -9.13
C VAL A 113 -11.09 -1.77 -9.17
N ASP A 114 -10.97 -2.35 -10.37
CA ASP A 114 -10.11 -3.51 -10.62
C ASP A 114 -8.65 -3.07 -10.69
N TYR A 115 -7.94 -3.19 -9.56
CA TYR A 115 -6.55 -2.75 -9.47
C TYR A 115 -5.57 -3.63 -10.25
N LYS A 116 -5.87 -4.92 -10.46
CA LYS A 116 -5.01 -5.78 -11.28
C LYS A 116 -4.99 -5.26 -12.72
N ARG A 117 -6.13 -4.85 -13.25
CA ARG A 117 -6.20 -4.19 -14.56
C ARG A 117 -5.59 -2.80 -14.54
N PHE A 118 -5.89 -2.00 -13.51
CA PHE A 118 -5.46 -0.60 -13.47
C PHE A 118 -3.94 -0.42 -13.33
N PHE A 119 -3.29 -1.22 -12.47
CA PHE A 119 -1.85 -1.12 -12.20
C PHE A 119 -1.00 -2.15 -12.95
N GLY A 120 -1.61 -3.10 -13.66
CA GLY A 120 -0.93 -4.26 -14.24
C GLY A 120 0.22 -3.92 -15.19
N ASP A 121 0.11 -2.81 -15.92
CA ASP A 121 1.16 -2.36 -16.86
C ASP A 121 2.22 -1.45 -16.21
N ILE A 122 1.99 -0.99 -14.97
CA ILE A 122 2.85 -0.01 -14.30
C ILE A 122 3.42 -0.50 -12.96
N ALA A 123 3.22 -1.77 -12.62
CA ALA A 123 3.77 -2.40 -11.42
C ALA A 123 4.24 -3.83 -11.70
N LYS A 124 5.33 -4.27 -11.05
CA LYS A 124 5.89 -5.63 -11.18
C LYS A 124 4.92 -6.73 -10.75
N TRP A 125 4.06 -6.44 -9.78
CA TRP A 125 3.10 -7.37 -9.23
C TRP A 125 1.94 -6.64 -8.59
N VAL A 126 0.72 -7.05 -8.93
CA VAL A 126 -0.52 -6.51 -8.37
C VAL A 126 -1.38 -7.67 -7.91
N VAL A 127 -1.80 -7.62 -6.65
CA VAL A 127 -2.61 -8.67 -6.06
C VAL A 127 -3.55 -8.11 -5.02
N GLU A 128 -4.60 -8.88 -4.72
CA GLU A 128 -5.55 -8.57 -3.68
C GLU A 128 -5.55 -9.70 -2.66
N ILE A 129 -5.63 -9.34 -1.38
CA ILE A 129 -5.65 -10.28 -0.25
C ILE A 129 -7.12 -10.52 0.12
N ASP A 130 -7.59 -11.74 -0.10
CA ASP A 130 -8.96 -12.19 0.20
C ASP A 130 -9.07 -12.94 1.53
N ASP A 131 -7.95 -13.44 2.07
CA ASP A 131 -7.85 -14.10 3.36
C ASP A 131 -6.80 -13.42 4.26
N ALA A 132 -7.24 -12.94 5.43
CA ALA A 132 -6.39 -12.30 6.41
C ALA A 132 -5.26 -13.20 6.92
N SER A 133 -5.44 -14.53 6.93
CA SER A 133 -4.41 -15.49 7.36
C SER A 133 -3.16 -15.45 6.48
N ARG A 134 -3.30 -14.99 5.23
CA ARG A 134 -2.23 -14.92 4.25
C ARG A 134 -1.51 -13.57 4.24
N ILE A 135 -1.97 -12.58 5.00
CA ILE A 135 -1.36 -11.24 5.03
C ILE A 135 0.17 -11.30 5.21
N PRO A 136 0.73 -12.05 6.19
CA PRO A 136 2.18 -12.12 6.34
C PRO A 136 2.91 -12.66 5.10
N GLU A 137 2.37 -13.70 4.47
CA GLU A 137 2.90 -14.28 3.22
C GLU A 137 2.93 -13.24 2.10
N PHE A 138 1.82 -12.53 1.88
CA PHE A 138 1.68 -11.55 0.81
C PHE A 138 2.57 -10.33 1.02
N VAL A 139 2.66 -9.83 2.25
CA VAL A 139 3.52 -8.68 2.57
C VAL A 139 4.98 -9.06 2.36
N THR A 140 5.46 -10.18 2.92
CA THR A 140 6.84 -10.64 2.70
C THR A 140 7.16 -10.88 1.22
N ARG A 141 6.21 -11.43 0.45
CA ARG A 141 6.36 -11.55 -1.00
C ARG A 141 6.44 -10.19 -1.70
N ALA A 142 5.66 -9.20 -1.26
CA ALA A 142 5.73 -7.86 -1.83
C ALA A 142 7.12 -7.23 -1.67
N PHE A 143 7.76 -7.41 -0.50
CA PHE A 143 9.16 -7.00 -0.29
C PHE A 143 10.11 -7.74 -1.25
N ALA A 144 10.01 -9.07 -1.31
CA ALA A 144 10.86 -9.87 -2.19
C ALA A 144 10.68 -9.58 -3.69
N VAL A 145 9.51 -9.11 -4.11
CA VAL A 145 9.27 -8.69 -5.50
C VAL A 145 9.73 -7.25 -5.75
N ALA A 146 9.65 -6.37 -4.75
CA ALA A 146 10.03 -4.96 -4.91
C ALA A 146 11.56 -4.78 -5.03
N THR A 147 12.35 -5.58 -4.31
CA THR A 147 13.83 -5.56 -4.30
C THR A 147 14.43 -6.60 -5.24
#